data_AF-A0A1C5G737-F1
#
_entry.id   AF-A0A1C5G737-F1
#
_cell.length_a   1.000
_cell.length_b   1.000
_cell.length_c   1.000
_cell.angle_alpha   90.00
_cell.angle_beta   90.00
_cell.angle_gamma   90.00
#
_symmetry.space_group_name_H-M   'P 1'
#
loop_
_entity.id
_entity.type
_entity.pdbx_description
1 polymer ?
#
loop_
_entity_poly.entity_id
_entity_poly.type
_entity_poly.pdbx_seq_one_letter_code
_entity_poly.pdbx_strand_id
1 'polypeptide(L)'
;MLIPVMGLIEVVVMLFVVARVTRLVTADEITRRLRATIVNWLPEGSAFAYLLFCRWCLSVWVALPVAASWWVLSFMPRWSGHWWIDVPTVGLALSYATGLLVRAEPEE
;
A
#
# COMPACT_ATOMS: atom_id res chain seq x y z
N MET A 1 -2.51 -25.86 -14.16
CA MET A 1 -3.01 -24.53 -14.62
C MET A 1 -3.77 -23.75 -13.54
N LEU A 2 -4.42 -24.36 -12.55
CA LEU A 2 -5.14 -23.63 -11.49
C LEU A 2 -4.24 -22.81 -10.54
N ILE A 3 -3.07 -23.36 -10.18
CA ILE A 3 -2.10 -22.73 -9.26
C ILE A 3 -1.61 -21.35 -9.75
N PRO A 4 -1.15 -21.17 -11.02
CA PRO A 4 -0.68 -19.85 -11.47
C PRO A 4 -1.80 -18.82 -11.56
N VAL A 5 -3.04 -19.23 -11.85
CA VAL A 5 -4.19 -18.31 -11.90
C VAL A 5 -4.52 -17.77 -10.51
N MET A 6 -4.56 -18.65 -9.50
CA MET A 6 -4.76 -18.23 -8.11
C MET A 6 -3.64 -17.28 -7.63
N GLY A 7 -2.40 -17.58 -8.00
CA GLY A 7 -1.26 -16.71 -7.69
C GLY A 7 -1.43 -15.30 -8.27
N LEU A 8 -1.83 -15.21 -9.54
CA LEU A 8 -2.08 -13.92 -10.18
C LEU A 8 -3.23 -13.15 -9.50
N ILE A 9 -4.33 -13.83 -9.17
CA ILE A 9 -5.48 -13.22 -8.49
C ILE A 9 -5.06 -12.65 -7.14
N GLU A 10 -4.31 -13.40 -6.33
CA GLU A 10 -3.82 -12.92 -5.04
C GLU A 10 -2.96 -11.66 -5.17
N VAL A 11 -2.01 -11.62 -6.10
CA VAL A 11 -1.16 -10.43 -6.32
C VAL A 11 -2.00 -9.21 -6.74
N VAL A 12 -2.98 -9.41 -7.63
CA VAL A 12 -3.89 -8.34 -8.08
C VAL A 12 -4.75 -7.84 -6.93
N VAL A 13 -5.28 -8.75 -6.10
CA VAL A 13 -6.08 -8.39 -4.91
C VAL A 13 -5.23 -7.62 -3.91
N MET A 14 -3.99 -8.06 -3.64
CA MET A 14 -3.06 -7.33 -2.78
C MET A 14 -2.80 -5.92 -3.30
N LEU A 15 -2.56 -5.76 -4.60
CA LEU A 15 -2.38 -4.45 -5.22
C LEU A 15 -3.59 -3.54 -5.01
N PHE A 16 -4.80 -4.05 -5.25
CA PHE A 16 -6.02 -3.26 -5.04
C PHE A 16 -6.28 -2.94 -3.57
N VAL A 17 -5.94 -3.83 -2.64
CA VAL A 17 -6.00 -3.54 -1.21
C VAL A 17 -5.06 -2.39 -0.86
N VAL A 18 -3.80 -2.43 -1.31
CA VAL A 18 -2.83 -1.35 -1.08
C VAL A 18 -3.34 -0.04 -1.68
N ALA A 19 -3.83 -0.05 -2.92
CA ALA A 19 -4.38 1.13 -3.58
C ALA A 19 -5.59 1.70 -2.84
N ARG A 20 -6.56 0.86 -2.46
CA ARG A 20 -7.78 1.28 -1.79
C ARG A 20 -7.51 1.84 -0.40
N VAL A 21 -6.65 1.20 0.38
CA VAL A 21 -6.28 1.69 1.72
C VAL A 21 -5.51 3.00 1.62
N THR A 22 -4.58 3.10 0.66
CA THR A 22 -3.85 4.35 0.40
C THR A 22 -4.81 5.49 0.07
N ARG A 23 -5.77 5.26 -0.84
CA ARG A 23 -6.80 6.24 -1.20
C ARG A 23 -7.73 6.56 -0.03
N LEU A 24 -8.15 5.56 0.75
CA LEU A 24 -9.02 5.73 1.90
C LEU A 24 -8.39 6.70 2.91
N VAL A 25 -7.10 6.55 3.19
CA VAL A 25 -6.39 7.40 4.15
C VAL A 25 -6.10 8.79 3.59
N THR A 26 -5.83 8.92 2.28
CA THR A 26 -5.30 10.18 1.70
C THR A 26 -6.30 11.04 0.95
N ALA A 27 -7.42 10.48 0.49
CA ALA A 27 -8.34 11.16 -0.41
C ALA A 27 -9.80 11.06 0.04
N ASP A 28 -10.25 9.87 0.44
CA ASP A 28 -11.67 9.63 0.73
C ASP A 28 -12.21 10.54 1.86
N GLU A 29 -13.42 11.04 1.65
CA GLU A 29 -14.13 11.94 2.56
C GLU A 29 -14.34 11.34 3.96
N ILE A 30 -14.47 10.01 4.05
CA ILE A 30 -14.65 9.28 5.31
C ILE A 30 -13.54 9.59 6.32
N THR A 31 -12.29 9.74 5.85
CA THR A 31 -11.14 10.01 6.72
C THR A 31 -10.84 11.50 6.86
N ARG A 32 -11.61 12.40 6.25
CA ARG A 32 -11.34 13.85 6.27
C ARG A 32 -11.20 14.40 7.68
N ARG A 33 -12.11 14.01 8.59
CA ARG A 33 -12.07 14.45 10.00
C ARG A 33 -10.80 13.98 10.71
N LEU A 34 -10.44 12.70 10.53
CA LEU A 34 -9.25 12.12 11.13
C LEU A 34 -7.97 12.79 10.61
N ARG A 35 -7.89 13.02 9.29
CA ARG A 35 -6.77 13.74 8.66
C ARG A 35 -6.63 15.14 9.23
N ALA A 36 -7.71 15.91 9.32
CA ALA A 36 -7.69 17.26 9.88
C ALA A 36 -7.22 17.27 11.34
N THR A 37 -7.66 16.31 12.16
CA THR A 37 -7.19 16.18 13.55
C THR A 37 -5.69 15.89 13.63
N ILE A 38 -5.17 14.98 12.81
CA ILE A 38 -3.75 14.64 12.77
C ILE A 38 -2.93 15.85 12.31
N VAL A 39 -3.35 16.54 11.24
CA VAL A 39 -2.65 17.73 10.75
C VAL A 39 -2.59 18.83 11.81
N ASN A 40 -3.68 19.07 12.56
CA ASN A 40 -3.69 20.05 13.65
C ASN A 40 -2.77 19.67 14.83
N TRP A 41 -2.42 18.39 14.96
CA TRP A 41 -1.48 17.90 15.98
C TRP A 41 -0.02 17.99 15.54
N LEU A 42 0.24 18.05 14.24
CA LEU A 42 1.59 18.07 13.70
C LEU A 42 2.11 19.51 13.58
N PRO A 43 3.42 19.74 13.79
CA PRO A 43 4.02 21.04 13.53
C PRO A 43 3.82 21.45 12.06
N GLU A 44 3.58 22.74 11.83
CA GLU A 44 3.51 23.31 10.49
C GLU A 44 4.79 22.98 9.69
N GLY A 45 4.62 22.50 8.46
CA GLY A 45 5.75 22.09 7.60
C GLY A 45 6.45 20.79 7.99
N SER A 46 5.88 19.99 8.91
CA SER A 46 6.52 18.73 9.32
C SER A 46 6.63 17.72 8.17
N ALA A 47 7.84 17.17 7.97
CA ALA A 47 8.09 16.09 7.01
C ALA A 47 7.24 14.83 7.30
N PHE A 48 6.80 14.67 8.55
CA PHE A 48 5.95 13.57 8.95
C PHE A 48 4.53 13.66 8.37
N ALA A 49 3.97 14.87 8.24
CA ALA A 49 2.69 15.08 7.57
C ALA A 49 2.78 14.66 6.10
N TYR A 50 3.90 14.98 5.44
CA TYR A 50 4.15 14.56 4.06
C TYR A 50 4.25 13.03 3.95
N LEU A 51 4.96 12.34 4.85
CA LEU A 51 5.07 10.88 4.82
C LEU A 51 3.74 10.15 5.06
N LEU A 52 2.86 10.71 5.87
CA LEU A 52 1.55 10.14 6.19
C LEU A 52 0.47 10.44 5.16
N PHE A 53 0.54 11.59 4.48
CA PHE A 53 -0.54 12.03 3.58
C PHE A 53 -0.13 12.08 2.10
N CYS A 54 1.15 11.99 1.76
CA CYS A 54 1.58 11.76 0.39
C CYS A 54 1.17 10.35 -0.05
N ARG A 55 0.37 10.27 -1.12
CA ARG A 55 -0.14 9.00 -1.65
C ARG A 55 0.99 8.02 -2.02
N TRP A 56 2.09 8.53 -2.57
CA TRP A 56 3.27 7.73 -2.90
C TRP A 56 3.94 7.16 -1.64
N CYS A 57 4.23 8.00 -0.66
CA CYS A 57 4.89 7.58 0.58
C CYS A 57 4.01 6.64 1.40
N LEU A 58 2.72 6.97 1.55
CA LEU A 58 1.79 6.14 2.30
C LEU A 58 1.61 4.75 1.68
N SER A 59 1.65 4.63 0.35
CA SER A 59 1.56 3.32 -0.31
C SER A 59 2.67 2.36 0.13
N VAL A 60 3.88 2.85 0.45
CA VAL A 60 4.97 2.01 1.00
C VAL A 60 4.60 1.49 2.38
N TRP A 61 4.09 2.39 3.24
CA TRP A 61 3.67 2.06 4.61
C TRP A 61 2.51 1.07 4.66
N VAL A 62 1.66 1.04 3.63
CA VAL A 62 0.58 0.06 3.49
C VAL A 62 1.07 -1.23 2.83
N ALA A 63 1.90 -1.13 1.79
CA ALA A 63 2.35 -2.27 1.01
C ALA A 63 3.24 -3.23 1.80
N LEU A 64 4.11 -2.72 2.69
CA LEU A 64 5.00 -3.57 3.48
C LEU A 64 4.24 -4.47 4.47
N PRO A 65 3.29 -3.98 5.30
CA PRO A 65 2.43 -4.84 6.10
C PRO A 65 1.60 -5.82 5.27
N VAL A 66 1.07 -5.38 4.12
CA VAL A 66 0.30 -6.27 3.23
C VAL A 66 1.19 -7.40 2.70
N ALA A 67 2.39 -7.10 2.21
CA ALA A 67 3.36 -8.10 1.76
C ALA A 67 3.82 -9.03 2.89
N ALA A 68 4.02 -8.51 4.11
CA ALA A 68 4.34 -9.32 5.28
C ALA A 68 3.18 -10.26 5.64
N SER A 69 1.94 -9.77 5.61
CA SER A 69 0.75 -10.58 5.91
C SER A 69 0.58 -11.70 4.87
N TRP A 70 0.79 -11.40 3.59
CA TRP A 70 0.82 -12.39 2.52
C TRP A 70 1.90 -13.44 2.75
N TRP A 71 3.11 -13.03 3.10
CA TRP A 71 4.22 -13.95 3.34
C TRP A 71 3.94 -14.98 4.45
N VAL A 72 3.25 -14.54 5.50
CA VAL A 72 2.90 -15.36 6.67
C VAL A 72 1.69 -16.24 6.41
N LEU A 73 0.66 -15.72 5.73
CA LEU A 73 -0.66 -16.35 5.65
C LEU A 73 -0.95 -17.04 4.30
N SER A 74 -0.24 -16.69 3.23
CA SER A 74 -0.43 -17.31 1.91
C SER A 74 0.40 -18.59 1.77
N PHE A 75 -0.17 -19.54 1.03
CA PHE A 75 0.49 -20.78 0.63
C PHE A 75 1.25 -20.63 -0.70
N MET A 76 1.37 -19.41 -1.23
CA MET A 76 2.09 -19.19 -2.48
C MET A 76 3.56 -19.65 -2.39
N PRO A 77 4.10 -20.20 -3.49
CA PRO A 77 5.52 -20.56 -3.54
C PRO A 77 6.39 -19.34 -3.27
N ARG A 78 7.23 -19.44 -2.25
CA ARG A 78 8.22 -18.45 -1.87
C ARG A 78 9.41 -18.57 -2.79
N TRP A 79 9.86 -17.48 -3.40
CA TRP A 79 10.89 -17.54 -4.44
C TRP A 79 12.28 -17.66 -3.81
N SER A 80 12.56 -16.84 -2.78
CA SER A 80 13.81 -16.92 -2.04
C SER A 80 13.70 -17.75 -0.75
N GLY A 81 12.49 -17.94 -0.23
CA GLY A 81 12.27 -18.55 1.08
C GLY A 81 12.65 -17.64 2.27
N HIS A 82 13.15 -16.44 2.01
CA HIS A 82 13.61 -15.49 3.02
C HIS A 82 12.69 -14.28 3.09
N TRP A 83 12.03 -14.10 4.24
CA TRP A 83 11.07 -13.01 4.46
C TRP A 83 11.68 -11.62 4.23
N TRP A 84 12.96 -11.44 4.57
CA TRP A 84 13.67 -10.17 4.44
C TRP A 84 14.04 -9.82 2.99
N ILE A 85 13.90 -10.75 2.04
CA ILE A 85 14.01 -10.47 0.60
C ILE A 85 12.61 -10.29 0.03
N ASP A 86 11.74 -11.26 0.26
CA ASP A 86 10.49 -11.35 -0.49
C ASP A 86 9.48 -10.27 -0.05
N VAL A 87 9.42 -9.94 1.25
CA VAL A 87 8.55 -8.86 1.77
C VAL A 87 8.92 -7.49 1.18
N PRO A 88 10.17 -7.00 1.28
CA PRO A 88 10.51 -5.70 0.69
C PRO A 88 10.40 -5.70 -0.83
N THR A 89 10.78 -6.76 -1.53
CA THR A 89 10.66 -6.81 -3.00
C THR A 89 9.20 -6.72 -3.45
N VAL A 90 8.31 -7.52 -2.84
CA VAL A 90 6.87 -7.48 -3.15
C VAL A 90 6.25 -6.16 -2.71
N GLY A 91 6.56 -5.70 -1.50
CA GLY A 91 6.03 -4.44 -0.96
C GLY A 91 6.41 -3.23 -1.81
N LEU A 92 7.66 -3.14 -2.27
CA LEU A 92 8.10 -2.05 -3.16
C LEU A 92 7.45 -2.14 -4.54
N ALA A 93 7.27 -3.35 -5.09
CA ALA A 93 6.57 -3.54 -6.36
C ALA A 93 5.09 -3.09 -6.26
N LEU A 94 4.40 -3.48 -5.19
CA LEU A 94 3.01 -3.08 -4.93
C LEU A 94 2.88 -1.57 -4.71
N SER A 95 3.82 -0.97 -3.97
CA SER A 95 3.86 0.48 -3.75
C SER A 95 4.07 1.23 -5.06
N TYR A 96 5.01 0.80 -5.90
CA TYR A 96 5.26 1.45 -7.19
C TYR A 96 4.03 1.36 -8.11
N ALA A 97 3.42 0.18 -8.22
CA ALA A 97 2.21 -0.02 -9.00
C ALA A 97 1.03 0.82 -8.46
N THR A 98 0.88 0.91 -7.14
CA THR A 98 -0.12 1.79 -6.51
C THR A 98 0.14 3.26 -6.83
N GLY A 99 1.40 3.70 -6.80
CA GLY A 99 1.80 5.06 -7.19
C GLY A 99 1.43 5.40 -8.63
N LEU A 100 1.52 4.43 -9.55
CA LEU A 100 1.05 4.58 -10.92
C LEU A 100 -0.48 4.67 -11.00
N LEU A 101 -1.21 3.80 -10.28
CA LEU A 101 -2.68 3.83 -10.23
C LEU A 101 -3.20 5.17 -9.70
N VAL A 102 -2.59 5.69 -8.64
CA VAL A 102 -2.93 6.98 -8.05
C VAL A 102 -2.76 8.13 -9.05
N ARG A 103 -1.71 8.09 -9.89
CA ARG A 103 -1.49 9.12 -10.92
C ARG A 103 -2.50 9.04 -12.06
N ALA A 104 -3.12 7.89 -12.27
CA ALA A 104 -4.14 7.69 -13.30
C ALA A 104 -5.54 8.10 -12.83
N GLU A 105 -5.76 8.31 -11.53
CA GLU A 105 -7.03 8.84 -11.04
C GLU A 105 -7.17 10.32 -11.43
N PRO A 106 -8.30 10.73 -12.06
CA PRO A 106 -8.55 12.13 -12.35
C PRO A 106 -8.63 12.92 -11.03
N GLU A 107 -7.99 14.09 -11.00
CA GLU A 107 -8.16 15.05 -9.92
C GLU A 107 -9.57 15.64 -10.04
N GLU A 108 -10.51 15.11 -9.26
CA GLU A 108 -11.83 15.72 -9.05
C GLU A 108 -11.71 17.03 -8.26
#